data_AF-A0A7C4YSM7-F1
#
_entry.id   AF-A0A7C4YSM7-F1
#
_cell.length_a   1.000
_cell.length_b   1.000
_cell.length_c   1.000
_cell.angle_alpha   90.00
_cell.angle_beta   90.00
_cell.angle_gamma   90.00
#
_symmetry.space_group_name_H-M   'P 1'
#
loop_
_entity.id
_entity.type
_entity.pdbx_description
1 polymer ?
#
loop_
_entity_poly.entity_id
_entity_poly.type
_entity_poly.pdbx_seq_one_letter_code
_entity_poly.pdbx_strand_id
1 'polypeptide(L)'
;MVINFVASASCAIVISTFLDFLGFVPYPVLSKIITLNDFIGGIVSLLLLIGVYETVKRQLGLLWIDVMGLEEEMGKSWVKTIACYMLLFASLLGIFGPYVLSIPYLYGGFVSSVIIFVSVFLL
;
A
#
# COMPACT_ATOMS: atom_id res chain seq x y z
N MET A 1 -11.37 3.46 -2.13
CA MET A 1 -11.12 3.60 -0.67
C MET A 1 -10.39 2.40 -0.08
N VAL A 2 -10.86 1.16 -0.27
CA VAL A 2 -10.16 -0.04 0.26
C VAL A 2 -8.72 -0.14 -0.26
N ILE A 3 -8.51 0.02 -1.57
CA ILE A 3 -7.16 -0.03 -2.18
C ILE A 3 -6.24 1.03 -1.57
N ASN A 4 -6.74 2.25 -1.38
CA ASN A 4 -5.98 3.34 -0.75
C ASN A 4 -5.57 2.98 0.68
N PHE A 5 -6.50 2.42 1.46
CA PHE A 5 -6.20 1.96 2.82
C PHE A 5 -5.15 0.85 2.83
N VAL A 6 -5.26 -0.15 1.96
CA VAL A 6 -4.31 -1.27 1.88
C VAL A 6 -2.92 -0.81 1.47
N ALA A 7 -2.83 0.12 0.51
CA ALA A 7 -1.57 0.72 0.07
C ALA A 7 -0.92 1.59 1.17
N SER A 8 -1.72 2.39 1.87
CA SER A 8 -1.25 3.19 3.01
C SER A 8 -0.76 2.29 4.15
N ALA A 9 -1.50 1.22 4.43
CA ALA A 9 -1.16 0.24 5.46
C ALA A 9 0.13 -0.53 5.12
N SER A 10 0.27 -1.00 3.87
CA SER A 10 1.48 -1.74 3.46
C SER A 10 2.73 -0.86 3.57
N CYS A 11 2.65 0.39 3.10
CA CYS A 11 3.72 1.37 3.24
C CYS A 11 4.09 1.60 4.72
N ALA A 12 3.08 1.88 5.54
CA ALA A 12 3.27 2.12 6.97
C ALA A 12 3.93 0.94 7.69
N ILE A 13 3.51 -0.30 7.42
CA ILE A 13 4.07 -1.52 8.02
C ILE A 13 5.55 -1.66 7.65
N VAL A 14 5.88 -1.54 6.36
CA VAL A 14 7.26 -1.70 5.88
C VAL A 14 8.17 -0.66 6.54
N ILE A 15 7.83 0.62 6.42
CA ILE A 15 8.66 1.71 6.98
C ILE A 15 8.78 1.59 8.50
N SER A 16 7.67 1.34 9.18
CA SER A 16 7.67 1.26 10.65
C SER A 16 8.44 0.06 11.16
N THR A 17 8.40 -1.08 10.46
CA THR A 17 9.16 -2.28 10.85
C THR A 17 10.66 -2.01 10.79
N PHE A 18 11.13 -1.42 9.70
CA PHE A 18 12.56 -1.10 9.57
C PHE A 18 13.00 -0.03 10.56
N LEU A 19 12.23 1.02 10.79
CA LEU A 19 12.60 2.07 11.74
C LEU A 19 12.56 1.61 13.20
N ASP A 20 11.64 0.70 13.56
CA ASP A 20 11.61 0.06 14.87
C ASP A 20 12.81 -0.88 15.04
N PHE A 21 13.18 -1.62 14.00
CA PHE A 21 14.38 -2.47 14.00
C PHE A 21 15.68 -1.68 14.18
N LEU A 22 15.78 -0.48 13.58
CA LEU A 22 16.92 0.42 13.80
C LEU A 22 16.87 1.14 15.17
N GLY A 23 15.75 1.04 15.91
CA GLY A 23 15.59 1.66 17.23
C GLY A 23 15.32 3.16 17.19
N PHE A 24 14.91 3.73 16.05
CA PHE A 24 14.65 5.17 15.94
C PHE A 24 13.29 5.57 16.52
N VAL A 25 12.22 4.87 16.12
CA VAL A 25 10.83 5.22 16.48
C VAL A 25 10.01 3.94 16.64
N PRO A 26 9.17 3.82 17.69
CA PRO A 26 8.40 2.62 17.94
C PRO A 26 7.34 2.35 16.87
N TYR A 27 7.29 1.09 16.40
CA TYR A 27 6.33 0.58 15.42
C TYR A 27 4.86 1.00 15.67
N PRO A 28 4.27 0.85 16.88
CA PRO A 28 2.84 1.11 17.10
C PRO A 28 2.45 2.59 16.95
N VAL A 29 3.40 3.52 17.09
CA VAL A 29 3.15 4.95 16.90
C VAL A 29 3.30 5.30 15.43
N LEU A 30 4.41 4.88 14.83
CA LEU A 30 4.77 5.25 13.46
C LEU A 30 3.81 4.64 12.43
N SER A 31 3.40 3.38 12.62
CA SER A 31 2.46 2.71 11.72
C SER A 31 1.13 3.43 11.61
N LYS A 32 0.62 3.99 12.72
CA LYS A 32 -0.63 4.75 12.74
C LYS A 32 -0.50 6.09 12.05
N ILE A 33 0.58 6.82 12.32
CA ILE A 33 0.82 8.14 11.74
C ILE A 33 0.98 8.04 10.23
N ILE A 34 1.80 7.10 9.75
CA ILE A 34 2.02 6.90 8.31
C ILE A 34 0.72 6.44 7.63
N THR A 35 0.01 5.47 8.21
CA THR A 35 -1.24 4.98 7.61
C THR A 35 -2.26 6.11 7.44
N LEU A 36 -2.43 6.96 8.45
CA LEU A 36 -3.34 8.11 8.36
C LEU A 36 -2.85 9.16 7.35
N ASN A 37 -1.56 9.47 7.35
CA ASN A 37 -0.97 10.46 6.44
C ASN A 37 -1.14 10.04 4.98
N ASP A 38 -0.75 8.81 4.63
CA ASP A 38 -0.87 8.26 3.28
C ASP A 38 -2.34 8.13 2.87
N PHE A 39 -3.22 7.74 3.79
CA PHE A 39 -4.64 7.60 3.48
C PHE A 39 -5.28 8.95 3.12
N ILE A 40 -4.98 10.01 3.89
CA ILE A 40 -5.42 11.38 3.58
C ILE A 40 -4.78 11.84 2.27
N GLY A 41 -3.49 11.56 2.06
CA GLY A 41 -2.78 11.87 0.81
C GLY A 41 -3.46 11.25 -0.41
N GLY A 42 -3.92 10.00 -0.32
CA GLY A 42 -4.67 9.34 -1.39
C GLY A 42 -6.03 9.96 -1.66
N ILE A 43 -6.73 10.47 -0.63
CA ILE A 43 -8.00 11.21 -0.82
C ILE A 43 -7.73 12.54 -1.53
N VAL A 44 -6.71 13.29 -1.10
CA VAL A 44 -6.30 14.55 -1.74
C VAL A 44 -5.88 14.30 -3.19
N SER A 45 -5.14 13.21 -3.43
CA SER A 45 -4.72 12.81 -4.77
C SER A 45 -5.90 12.53 -5.69
N LEU A 46 -6.95 11.87 -5.19
CA LEU A 46 -8.19 11.65 -5.94
C LEU A 46 -8.86 12.97 -6.33
N LEU A 47 -8.97 13.92 -5.39
CA LEU A 47 -9.56 15.23 -5.65
C LEU A 47 -8.76 16.04 -6.67
N LEU A 48 -7.43 16.06 -6.52
CA LEU A 48 -6.54 16.70 -7.48
C LEU A 48 -6.65 16.07 -8.86
N LEU A 49 -6.65 14.74 -8.94
CA LEU A 49 -6.80 14.03 -10.21
C LEU A 49 -8.10 14.41 -10.90
N ILE A 50 -9.24 14.43 -10.19
CA ILE A 50 -10.52 14.88 -10.76
C ILE A 50 -10.41 16.32 -11.31
N GLY A 51 -9.72 17.21 -10.60
CA GLY A 51 -9.53 18.60 -11.03
C GLY A 51 -8.68 18.75 -12.30
N VAL A 52 -7.63 17.94 -12.45
CA VAL A 52 -6.70 18.04 -13.60
C VAL A 52 -6.95 17.00 -14.69
N TYR A 53 -7.88 16.05 -14.49
CA TYR A 53 -8.07 14.89 -15.35
C TYR A 53 -8.32 15.28 -16.81
N GLU A 54 -9.24 16.21 -17.04
CA GLU A 54 -9.61 16.65 -18.38
C GLU A 54 -8.42 17.31 -19.10
N THR A 55 -7.62 18.11 -18.39
CA THR A 55 -6.41 18.72 -18.95
C THR A 55 -5.37 17.66 -19.31
N VAL A 56 -5.06 16.76 -18.38
CA VAL A 56 -4.03 15.73 -18.58
C VAL A 56 -4.43 14.76 -19.70
N LYS A 57 -5.69 14.31 -19.73
CA LYS A 57 -6.16 13.33 -20.70
C LYS A 57 -6.47 13.96 -22.06
N ARG A 58 -7.29 15.01 -22.12
CA ARG A 58 -7.81 15.54 -23.39
C ARG A 58 -6.90 16.57 -24.04
N GLN A 59 -6.28 17.46 -23.26
CA GLN A 59 -5.46 18.53 -23.84
C GLN A 59 -4.02 18.07 -24.07
N LEU A 60 -3.47 17.31 -23.14
CA LEU A 60 -2.07 16.90 -23.18
C LEU A 60 -1.88 15.46 -23.70
N GLY A 61 -2.90 14.60 -23.60
CA GLY A 61 -2.74 13.17 -23.95
C GLY A 61 -1.70 12.46 -23.07
N LEU A 62 -1.45 12.97 -21.86
CA LEU A 62 -0.40 12.52 -20.95
C LEU A 62 -0.95 11.66 -19.81
N LEU A 63 -2.14 11.06 -19.98
CA LEU A 63 -2.63 10.12 -18.98
C LEU A 63 -1.67 8.94 -18.92
N TRP A 64 -1.16 8.63 -17.73
CA TRP A 64 -0.11 7.63 -17.55
C TRP A 64 -0.43 6.26 -18.20
N ILE A 65 -1.69 5.84 -18.13
CA ILE A 65 -2.16 4.57 -18.73
C ILE A 65 -1.98 4.60 -20.26
N ASP A 66 -2.31 5.73 -20.89
CA ASP A 66 -2.23 5.94 -22.33
C ASP A 66 -0.77 6.01 -22.78
N VAL A 67 0.08 6.72 -22.03
CA VAL A 67 1.52 6.89 -22.32
C VAL A 67 2.29 5.58 -22.19
N MET A 68 1.94 4.76 -21.20
CA MET A 68 2.60 3.48 -20.97
C MET A 68 2.05 2.33 -21.83
N GLY A 69 0.97 2.55 -22.61
CA GLY A 69 0.36 1.52 -23.46
C GLY A 69 -0.24 0.35 -22.67
N LEU A 70 -0.68 0.59 -21.44
CA LEU A 70 -1.08 -0.48 -20.50
C LEU A 70 -2.49 -1.04 -20.75
N GLU A 71 -3.23 -0.52 -21.73
CA GLU A 71 -4.58 -0.99 -22.03
C GLU A 71 -4.63 -2.47 -22.43
N GLU A 72 -3.59 -3.01 -23.08
CA GLU A 72 -3.55 -4.41 -23.54
C GLU A 72 -2.94 -5.38 -22.51
N GLU A 73 -2.17 -4.92 -21.53
CA GLU A 73 -1.44 -5.78 -20.57
C GLU A 73 -2.25 -6.18 -19.33
N MET A 74 -3.52 -5.78 -19.22
CA MET A 74 -4.41 -6.12 -18.09
C MET A 74 -4.95 -7.57 -18.14
N GLY A 75 -4.14 -8.52 -18.60
CA GLY A 75 -4.49 -9.94 -18.62
C GLY A 75 -4.79 -10.48 -17.21
N LYS A 76 -5.89 -11.22 -17.07
CA LYS A 76 -6.23 -11.94 -15.83
C LYS A 76 -5.22 -13.07 -15.59
N SER A 77 -4.23 -12.80 -14.77
CA SER A 77 -3.36 -13.83 -14.20
C SER A 77 -3.87 -14.25 -12.82
N TRP A 78 -4.01 -15.55 -12.62
CA TRP A 78 -4.34 -16.13 -11.32
C TRP A 78 -3.30 -15.78 -10.26
N VAL A 79 -2.04 -15.63 -10.65
CA VAL A 79 -0.93 -15.25 -9.77
C VAL A 79 -1.15 -13.84 -9.20
N LYS A 80 -1.55 -12.88 -10.03
CA LYS A 80 -1.85 -11.50 -9.60
C LYS A 80 -3.01 -11.43 -8.61
N THR A 81 -4.00 -12.31 -8.78
CA THR A 81 -5.16 -12.38 -7.87
C THR A 81 -4.74 -12.90 -6.49
N ILE A 82 -3.94 -13.97 -6.46
CA ILE A 82 -3.39 -14.51 -5.20
C ILE A 82 -2.50 -13.47 -4.52
N ALA A 83 -1.66 -12.78 -5.28
CA ALA A 83 -0.79 -11.72 -4.78
C ALA A 83 -1.59 -10.56 -4.16
N CYS A 84 -2.69 -10.12 -4.79
CA CYS A 84 -3.60 -9.13 -4.22
C CYS A 84 -4.19 -9.54 -2.87
N TYR A 85 -4.67 -10.79 -2.75
CA TYR A 85 -5.20 -11.28 -1.48
C TYR A 85 -4.11 -11.39 -0.42
N MET A 86 -2.93 -11.86 -0.80
CA MET A 86 -1.78 -11.96 0.10
C MET A 86 -1.36 -10.57 0.63
N LEU A 87 -1.32 -9.56 -0.24
CA LEU A 87 -1.06 -8.18 0.14
C LEU A 87 -2.13 -7.64 1.10
N LEU A 88 -3.41 -7.88 0.80
CA LEU A 88 -4.54 -7.45 1.65
C LEU A 88 -4.43 -8.03 3.06
N PHE A 89 -4.23 -9.35 3.18
CA PHE A 89 -4.12 -10.01 4.48
C PHE A 89 -2.86 -9.60 5.24
N ALA A 90 -1.72 -9.45 4.56
CA ALA A 90 -0.49 -8.98 5.18
C ALA A 90 -0.63 -7.55 5.73
N SER A 91 -1.26 -6.65 4.97
CA SER A 91 -1.53 -5.28 5.44
C SER A 91 -2.49 -5.25 6.63
N LEU A 92 -3.52 -6.10 6.64
CA LEU A 92 -4.45 -6.18 7.77
C LEU A 92 -3.78 -6.76 9.02
N LEU A 93 -3.02 -7.85 8.88
CA LEU A 93 -2.31 -8.48 9.98
C LEU A 93 -1.18 -7.61 10.53
N GLY A 94 -0.48 -6.83 9.69
CA GLY A 94 0.58 -5.95 10.18
C GLY A 94 0.06 -4.80 11.04
N ILE A 95 -1.14 -4.26 10.74
CA ILE A 95 -1.76 -3.22 11.56
C ILE A 95 -2.50 -3.81 12.78
N PHE A 96 -3.35 -4.81 12.56
CA PHE A 96 -4.26 -5.31 13.60
C PHE A 96 -3.72 -6.51 14.39
N GLY A 97 -2.78 -7.27 13.81
CA GLY A 97 -2.22 -8.48 14.42
C GLY A 97 -1.61 -8.28 15.80
N PRO A 98 -0.84 -7.21 16.06
CA PRO A 98 -0.34 -6.94 17.40
C PRO A 98 -1.43 -6.71 18.45
N TYR A 99 -2.61 -6.23 18.05
CA TYR A 99 -3.75 -5.98 18.95
C TYR A 99 -4.64 -7.21 19.15
N VAL A 100 -4.90 -7.97 18.09
CA VAL A 100 -5.86 -9.09 18.11
C VAL A 100 -5.19 -10.40 18.55
N LEU A 101 -3.96 -10.64 18.10
CA LEU A 101 -3.25 -11.91 18.30
C LEU A 101 -2.15 -11.80 19.37
N SER A 102 -1.97 -10.61 19.98
CA SER A 102 -0.91 -10.32 20.97
C SER A 102 0.49 -10.72 20.51
N ILE A 103 0.73 -10.68 19.18
CA ILE A 103 2.03 -10.97 18.58
C ILE A 103 2.95 -9.78 18.88
N PRO A 104 4.23 -9.99 19.24
CA PRO A 104 5.13 -8.88 19.46
C PRO A 104 5.28 -8.03 18.19
N TYR A 105 5.27 -6.70 18.36
CA TYR A 105 5.22 -5.74 17.25
C TYR A 105 6.32 -5.98 16.21
N LEU A 106 7.56 -6.21 16.66
CA LEU A 106 8.70 -6.44 15.80
C LEU A 106 8.51 -7.68 14.91
N TYR A 107 8.18 -8.83 15.51
CA TYR A 107 7.99 -10.08 14.77
C TYR A 107 6.81 -10.01 13.81
N GLY A 108 5.68 -9.45 14.25
CA GLY A 108 4.50 -9.27 13.40
C GLY A 108 4.75 -8.33 12.22
N GLY A 109 5.48 -7.23 12.46
CA GLY A 109 5.89 -6.27 11.43
C GLY A 109 6.82 -6.90 10.38
N PHE A 110 7.83 -7.67 10.81
CA PHE A 110 8.77 -8.34 9.91
C PHE A 110 8.08 -9.37 9.01
N VAL A 111 7.26 -10.25 9.59
CA VAL A 111 6.53 -11.26 8.82
C VAL A 111 5.62 -10.58 7.79
N SER A 112 4.88 -9.55 8.21
CA SER A 112 3.98 -8.82 7.32
C SER A 112 4.75 -8.10 6.20
N SER A 113 5.89 -7.47 6.52
CA SER A 113 6.74 -6.78 5.54
C SER A 113 7.30 -7.73 4.47
N VAL A 114 7.77 -8.92 4.86
CA VAL A 114 8.25 -9.93 3.91
C VAL A 114 7.12 -10.37 2.98
N ILE A 115 5.93 -10.66 3.53
CA ILE A 115 4.77 -11.07 2.72
C ILE A 115 4.34 -9.93 1.78
N ILE A 116 4.38 -8.67 2.21
CA ILE A 116 4.12 -7.50 1.36
C ILE A 116 5.10 -7.46 0.18
N PHE A 117 6.40 -7.59 0.42
CA PHE A 117 7.39 -7.60 -0.67
C PHE A 117 7.16 -8.74 -1.66
N VAL A 118 6.95 -9.97 -1.17
CA VAL A 118 6.68 -11.11 -2.04
C VAL A 118 5.39 -10.88 -2.85
N SER A 119 4.36 -10.30 -2.25
CA SER A 119 3.10 -9.99 -2.94
C SER A 119 3.32 -8.96 -4.06
N VAL A 120 4.12 -7.92 -3.81
CA VAL A 120 4.43 -6.89 -4.82
C VAL A 120 5.24 -7.45 -5.98
N PHE A 121 6.18 -8.37 -5.74
CA PHE A 121 6.94 -9.02 -6.81
C PHE A 121 6.09 -9.97 -7.69
N LEU A 122 4.95 -10.43 -7.18
CA LEU A 122 4.04 -11.34 -7.91
C LEU A 122 2.92 -10.61 -8.68
N LEU A 123 2.78 -9.29 -8.50
CA LEU A 123 1.79 -8.42 -9.14
C LEU A 123 2.23 -7.96 -10.54
#